data_AF-A0A7W1WN36-F1
#
_entry.id   AF-A0A7W1WN36-F1
#
_cell.length_a   1.000
_cell.length_b   1.000
_cell.length_c   1.000
_cell.angle_alpha   90.00
_cell.angle_beta   90.00
_cell.angle_gamma   90.00
#
_symmetry.space_group_name_H-M   'P 1'
#
loop_
_entity.id
_entity.type
_entity.pdbx_description
1 polymer ?
#
loop_
_entity_poly.entity_id
_entity_poly.type
_entity_poly.pdbx_seq_one_letter_code
_entity_poly.pdbx_strand_id
1 'polypeptide(L)'
;MSPLSVKEISSLLTSRWPSPKIRSSGKENEPPHRNWNSSLRAALVILWGLLVYPQLDPDMRNGKGICSITIDQLVHLFKEYLGDKPECMETLFLLKQHDYIRIQANQRIIPGTCLLAAVDAAKMYRCFRTSVLSRKIAQHYQEKNDK
;
A
#
# COMPACT_ATOMS: atom_id res chain seq x y z
N MET A 1 -37.77 -21.04 14.95
CA MET A 1 -36.61 -20.12 14.94
C MET A 1 -36.85 -19.12 13.83
N SER A 2 -37.16 -17.87 14.18
CA SER A 2 -37.50 -16.83 13.21
C SER A 2 -36.22 -16.20 12.63
N PRO A 3 -36.12 -15.94 11.32
CA PRO A 3 -34.95 -15.28 10.75
C PRO A 3 -34.96 -13.80 11.16
N LEU A 4 -33.88 -13.35 11.79
CA LEU A 4 -33.67 -11.95 12.16
C LEU A 4 -33.74 -11.07 10.91
N SER A 5 -34.52 -9.99 11.00
CA SER A 5 -34.71 -9.06 9.89
C SER A 5 -33.44 -8.24 9.69
N VAL A 6 -33.11 -7.93 8.43
CA VAL A 6 -31.96 -7.08 8.05
C VAL A 6 -31.93 -5.76 8.84
N LYS A 7 -33.11 -5.25 9.23
CA LYS A 7 -33.23 -4.05 10.08
C LYS A 7 -32.68 -4.25 11.50
N GLU A 8 -32.83 -5.44 12.08
CA GLU A 8 -32.31 -5.75 13.42
C GLU A 8 -30.77 -5.85 13.37
N ILE A 9 -30.22 -6.47 12.32
CA ILE A 9 -28.78 -6.54 12.10
C ILE A 9 -28.19 -5.13 11.90
N SER A 10 -28.84 -4.27 11.10
CA SER A 10 -28.39 -2.88 10.93
C SER A 10 -28.46 -2.08 12.25
N SER A 11 -29.46 -2.34 13.10
CA SER A 11 -29.58 -1.65 14.39
C SER A 11 -28.43 -2.01 15.35
N LEU A 12 -27.94 -3.25 15.29
CA LEU A 12 -26.84 -3.74 16.13
C LEU A 12 -25.48 -3.18 15.70
N LEU A 13 -25.30 -2.84 14.42
CA LEU A 13 -24.04 -2.27 13.90
C LEU A 13 -23.93 -0.75 14.11
N THR A 14 -25.02 -0.06 14.46
CA THR A 14 -25.06 1.41 14.53
C THR A 14 -24.87 1.95 15.95
N SER A 15 -24.88 1.10 16.98
CA SER A 15 -24.69 1.56 18.36
C SER A 15 -23.24 1.39 18.82
N ARG A 16 -22.59 2.53 19.10
CA ARG A 16 -21.30 2.73 19.80
C ARG A 16 -20.04 2.76 18.93
N TRP A 17 -19.83 3.90 18.29
CA TRP A 17 -18.61 4.68 18.58
C TRP A 17 -18.96 6.18 18.56
N PRO A 18 -18.49 6.98 19.53
CA PRO A 18 -18.60 8.42 19.45
C PRO A 18 -17.66 8.90 18.34
N SER A 19 -18.21 9.15 17.16
CA SER A 19 -17.50 9.84 16.09
C SER A 19 -17.03 11.19 16.64
N PRO A 20 -15.72 11.50 16.63
CA PRO A 20 -15.29 12.85 16.95
C PRO A 20 -15.92 13.79 15.94
N LYS A 21 -16.55 14.86 16.43
CA LYS A 21 -17.16 15.92 15.60
C LYS A 21 -16.17 16.35 14.52
N ILE A 22 -16.41 15.92 13.29
CA ILE A 22 -15.70 16.40 12.10
C ILE A 22 -16.08 17.88 11.96
N ARG A 23 -15.18 18.75 12.41
CA ARG A 23 -15.23 20.16 12.05
C ARG A 23 -14.89 20.23 10.58
N SER A 24 -15.85 20.65 9.79
CA SER A 24 -15.68 21.00 8.38
C SER A 24 -14.73 22.18 8.25
N SER A 25 -13.44 21.89 8.02
CA SER A 25 -12.46 22.80 7.43
C SER A 25 -11.90 22.09 6.18
N GLY A 26 -12.16 22.64 5.00
CA GLY A 26 -11.90 22.01 3.69
C GLY A 26 -10.42 21.84 3.29
N LYS A 27 -9.50 21.73 4.26
CA LYS A 27 -8.06 21.49 4.04
C LYS A 27 -7.49 20.31 4.82
N GLU A 28 -8.19 19.76 5.81
CA GLU A 28 -7.68 18.66 6.66
C GLU A 28 -7.84 17.25 6.06
N ASN A 29 -8.54 17.11 4.93
CA ASN A 29 -8.82 15.81 4.30
C ASN A 29 -7.89 15.48 3.11
N GLU A 30 -6.91 16.32 2.81
CA GLU A 30 -5.93 15.98 1.77
C GLU A 30 -4.84 15.07 2.34
N PRO A 31 -4.55 13.93 1.69
CA PRO A 31 -3.55 13.02 2.21
C PRO A 31 -2.16 13.67 2.17
N PRO A 32 -1.31 13.46 3.19
CA PRO A 32 -0.08 14.23 3.41
C PRO A 32 0.91 14.13 2.24
N HIS A 33 0.83 13.06 1.45
CA HIS A 33 1.72 12.81 0.33
C HIS A 33 1.50 13.76 -0.87
N ARG A 34 0.40 14.54 -0.91
CA ARG A 34 0.17 15.51 -2.00
C ARG A 34 1.24 16.59 -2.08
N ASN A 35 1.79 16.99 -0.93
CA ASN A 35 2.78 18.05 -0.83
C ASN A 35 4.23 17.53 -0.83
N TRP A 36 4.43 16.22 -0.99
CA TRP A 36 5.76 15.63 -0.98
C TRP A 36 6.51 15.85 -2.29
N ASN A 37 7.83 15.76 -2.22
CA ASN A 37 8.68 15.80 -3.41
C ASN A 37 8.40 14.60 -4.35
N SER A 38 8.89 14.69 -5.58
CA SER A 38 8.64 13.68 -6.61
C SER A 38 9.19 12.30 -6.23
N SER A 39 10.33 12.24 -5.52
CA SER A 39 10.96 10.99 -5.09
C SER A 39 10.10 10.23 -4.07
N LEU A 40 9.57 10.93 -3.06
CA LEU A 40 8.67 10.34 -2.07
C LEU A 40 7.36 9.85 -2.70
N ARG A 41 6.81 10.62 -3.65
CA ARG A 41 5.62 10.20 -4.42
C ARG A 41 5.92 8.98 -5.29
N ALA A 42 7.09 8.93 -5.93
CA ALA A 42 7.52 7.77 -6.70
C ALA A 42 7.69 6.52 -5.80
N ALA A 43 8.31 6.68 -4.62
CA ALA A 43 8.44 5.61 -3.64
C ALA A 43 7.08 5.01 -3.26
N LEU A 44 6.08 5.88 -3.08
CA LEU A 44 4.72 5.48 -2.76
C LEU A 44 4.10 4.63 -3.89
N VAL A 45 4.23 5.07 -5.14
CA VAL A 45 3.76 4.33 -6.33
C VAL A 45 4.47 2.99 -6.48
N ILE A 46 5.79 2.95 -6.27
CA ILE A 46 6.61 1.73 -6.33
C ILE A 46 6.13 0.72 -5.27
N LEU A 47 5.97 1.17 -4.03
CA LEU A 47 5.51 0.32 -2.93
C LEU A 47 4.06 -0.15 -3.14
N TRP A 48 3.20 0.70 -3.69
CA TRP A 48 1.85 0.29 -4.10
C TRP A 48 1.91 -0.84 -5.13
N GLY A 49 2.78 -0.72 -6.15
CA GLY A 49 3.00 -1.76 -7.15
C GLY A 49 3.54 -3.08 -6.59
N LEU A 50 4.41 -3.02 -5.58
CA LEU A 50 5.04 -4.21 -5.00
C LEU A 50 4.15 -4.92 -3.99
N LEU A 51 3.39 -4.14 -3.21
CA LEU A 51 2.69 -4.59 -2.03
C LEU A 51 1.19 -4.69 -2.21
N VAL A 52 0.58 -3.81 -3.03
CA VAL A 52 -0.88 -3.76 -3.21
C VAL A 52 -1.29 -4.42 -4.51
N TYR A 53 -0.68 -4.05 -5.64
CA TYR A 53 -1.05 -4.56 -6.96
C TYR A 53 -1.13 -6.09 -7.04
N PRO A 54 -0.16 -6.89 -6.53
CA PRO A 54 -0.22 -8.35 -6.65
C PRO A 54 -1.34 -8.98 -5.81
N GLN A 55 -1.91 -8.25 -4.86
CA GLN A 55 -3.09 -8.69 -4.10
C GLN A 55 -4.40 -8.43 -4.85
N LEU A 56 -4.41 -7.47 -5.76
CA LEU A 56 -5.57 -7.07 -6.57
C LEU A 56 -5.62 -7.83 -7.90
N ASP A 57 -4.46 -8.12 -8.50
CA ASP A 57 -4.40 -8.78 -9.81
C ASP A 57 -4.56 -10.29 -9.68
N PRO A 58 -5.58 -10.91 -10.30
CA PRO A 58 -5.81 -12.36 -10.24
C PRO A 58 -4.62 -13.19 -10.74
N ASP A 59 -3.90 -12.70 -11.75
CA ASP A 59 -2.79 -13.43 -12.37
C ASP A 59 -1.55 -13.51 -11.46
N MET A 60 -1.50 -12.64 -10.45
CA MET A 60 -0.41 -12.55 -9.48
C MET A 60 -0.79 -13.00 -8.07
N ARG A 61 -2.06 -13.33 -7.85
CA ARG A 61 -2.61 -13.64 -6.53
C ARG A 61 -2.21 -15.05 -6.12
N ASN A 62 -0.99 -15.20 -5.63
CA ASN A 62 -0.39 -16.52 -5.36
C ASN A 62 -0.93 -17.23 -4.10
N GLY A 63 -2.05 -16.80 -3.50
CA GLY A 63 -2.64 -17.41 -2.29
C GLY A 63 -1.78 -17.36 -1.01
N LYS A 64 -0.50 -16.95 -1.09
CA LYS A 64 0.52 -17.04 -0.04
C LYS A 64 0.60 -15.80 0.89
N GLY A 65 -0.54 -15.26 1.30
CA GLY A 65 -0.61 -14.20 2.33
C GLY A 65 -0.21 -12.80 1.86
N ILE A 66 0.16 -11.92 2.82
CA ILE A 66 0.43 -10.50 2.57
C ILE A 66 1.73 -10.31 1.77
N CYS A 67 1.62 -9.62 0.64
CA CYS A 67 2.75 -9.25 -0.21
C CYS A 67 3.76 -8.41 0.57
N SER A 68 5.04 -8.70 0.36
CA SER A 68 6.12 -8.12 1.15
C SER A 68 7.46 -8.20 0.43
N ILE A 69 8.33 -7.23 0.72
CA ILE A 69 9.67 -7.08 0.14
C ILE A 69 10.67 -6.70 1.24
N THR A 70 11.94 -7.07 1.11
CA THR A 70 12.98 -6.60 2.04
C THR A 70 13.53 -5.24 1.61
N ILE A 71 14.10 -4.49 2.55
CA ILE A 71 14.74 -3.19 2.26
C ILE A 71 15.86 -3.35 1.22
N ASP A 72 16.67 -4.40 1.34
CA ASP A 72 17.77 -4.66 0.39
C ASP A 72 17.25 -4.94 -1.03
N GLN A 73 16.17 -5.71 -1.16
CA GLN A 73 15.52 -5.95 -2.46
C GLN A 73 14.96 -4.65 -3.05
N LEU A 74 14.34 -3.81 -2.22
CA LEU A 74 13.78 -2.54 -2.65
C LEU A 74 14.86 -1.60 -3.20
N VAL A 75 15.98 -1.46 -2.47
CA VAL A 75 17.14 -0.66 -2.91
C VAL A 75 17.73 -1.23 -4.18
N HIS A 76 17.91 -2.55 -4.28
CA HIS A 76 18.47 -3.18 -5.46
C HIS A 76 17.62 -2.95 -6.72
N LEU A 77 16.29 -3.09 -6.61
CA LEU A 77 15.38 -2.97 -7.76
C LEU A 77 15.11 -1.51 -8.17
N PHE A 78 15.16 -0.58 -7.23
CA PHE A 78 14.70 0.81 -7.41
C PHE A 78 15.72 1.87 -6.98
N LYS A 79 17.02 1.53 -7.01
CA LYS A 79 18.11 2.44 -6.65
C LYS A 79 18.01 3.81 -7.34
N GLU A 80 17.65 3.83 -8.62
CA GLU A 80 17.50 5.06 -9.40
C GLU A 80 16.43 6.02 -8.87
N TYR A 81 15.45 5.51 -8.12
CA TYR A 81 14.33 6.29 -7.58
C TYR A 81 14.46 6.54 -6.08
N LEU A 82 15.03 5.59 -5.35
CA LEU A 82 15.09 5.60 -3.88
C LEU A 82 16.48 5.92 -3.32
N GLY A 83 17.48 5.98 -4.18
CA GLY A 83 18.86 6.23 -3.78
C GLY A 83 19.53 5.02 -3.13
N ASP A 84 20.61 5.29 -2.43
CA ASP A 84 21.33 4.29 -1.63
C ASP A 84 20.56 3.93 -0.36
N LYS A 85 21.00 2.87 0.34
CA LYS A 85 20.30 2.35 1.53
C LYS A 85 19.97 3.42 2.59
N PRO A 86 20.84 4.39 2.92
CA PRO A 86 20.49 5.46 3.86
C PRO A 86 19.33 6.34 3.39
N GLU A 87 19.35 6.79 2.14
CA GLU A 87 18.33 7.64 1.53
C GLU A 87 16.98 6.91 1.43
N CYS A 88 17.03 5.64 1.04
CA CYS A 88 15.87 4.77 1.04
C CYS A 88 15.28 4.62 2.45
N MET A 89 16.13 4.46 3.48
CA MET A 89 15.66 4.33 4.86
C MET A 89 14.96 5.58 5.35
N GLU A 90 15.48 6.78 5.06
CA GLU A 90 14.83 8.05 5.40
C GLU A 90 13.43 8.14 4.78
N THR A 91 13.31 7.77 3.50
CA THR A 91 12.02 7.69 2.79
C THR A 91 11.07 6.70 3.47
N LEU A 92 11.55 5.50 3.81
CA LEU A 92 10.75 4.47 4.45
C LEU A 92 10.30 4.88 5.87
N PHE A 93 11.13 5.60 6.62
CA PHE A 93 10.73 6.12 7.93
C PHE A 93 9.58 7.11 7.82
N LEU A 94 9.64 8.04 6.86
CA LEU A 94 8.54 8.97 6.62
C LEU A 94 7.26 8.24 6.22
N LEU A 95 7.34 7.28 5.30
CA LEU A 95 6.19 6.47 4.88
C LEU A 95 5.59 5.66 6.03
N LYS A 96 6.42 5.14 6.92
CA LYS A 96 6.01 4.42 8.13
C LYS A 96 5.29 5.34 9.12
N GLN A 97 5.76 6.57 9.31
CA GLN A 97 5.13 7.55 10.23
C GLN A 97 3.68 7.84 9.87
N HIS A 98 3.33 7.76 8.59
CA HIS A 98 1.97 7.98 8.08
C HIS A 98 1.18 6.68 7.80
N ASP A 99 1.65 5.53 8.30
CA ASP A 99 1.07 4.18 8.09
C ASP A 99 0.81 3.82 6.62
N TYR A 100 1.66 4.31 5.70
CA TYR A 100 1.70 3.79 4.33
C TYR A 100 2.40 2.43 4.28
N ILE A 101 3.37 2.19 5.15
CA ILE A 101 4.05 0.89 5.25
C ILE A 101 4.29 0.51 6.71
N ARG A 102 4.57 -0.76 6.95
CA ARG A 102 5.11 -1.24 8.22
C ARG A 102 6.38 -2.03 7.96
N ILE A 103 7.35 -1.87 8.85
CA ILE A 103 8.65 -2.54 8.78
C ILE A 103 8.70 -3.55 9.94
N GLN A 104 8.86 -4.83 9.60
CA GLN A 104 8.99 -5.94 10.55
C GLN A 104 10.46 -6.13 10.99
N ALA A 105 10.67 -6.91 12.05
CA ALA A 105 12.00 -7.12 12.67
C ALA A 105 13.06 -7.67 11.70
N ASN A 106 12.65 -8.40 10.66
CA ASN A 106 13.52 -8.95 9.61
C ASN A 106 13.73 -7.98 8.43
N GLN A 107 13.57 -6.67 8.62
CA GLN A 107 13.67 -5.65 7.57
C GLN A 107 12.69 -5.87 6.41
N ARG A 108 11.58 -6.56 6.68
CA ARG A 108 10.54 -6.82 5.70
C ARG A 108 9.47 -5.74 5.74
N ILE A 109 9.15 -5.21 4.59
CA ILE A 109 8.17 -4.16 4.37
C ILE A 109 6.85 -4.82 3.97
N ILE A 110 5.79 -4.46 4.68
CA ILE A 110 4.40 -4.86 4.39
C ILE A 110 3.54 -3.60 4.17
N PRO A 111 2.40 -3.70 3.47
CA PRO A 111 1.50 -2.57 3.31
C PRO A 111 0.94 -2.10 4.66
N GLY A 112 0.92 -0.78 4.89
CA GLY A 112 0.15 -0.15 5.95
C GLY A 112 -1.29 0.12 5.51
N THR A 113 -2.13 0.66 6.40
CA THR A 113 -3.56 0.87 6.09
C THR A 113 -3.78 1.97 5.06
N CYS A 114 -2.90 2.96 5.02
CA CYS A 114 -3.03 4.12 4.13
C CYS A 114 -2.53 3.84 2.71
N LEU A 115 -1.80 2.74 2.46
CA LEU A 115 -1.16 2.51 1.15
C LEU A 115 -2.15 2.40 0.00
N LEU A 116 -3.20 1.59 0.20
CA LEU A 116 -4.21 1.35 -0.84
C LEU A 116 -4.90 2.66 -1.25
N ALA A 117 -5.23 3.50 -0.27
CA ALA A 117 -5.95 4.76 -0.46
C ALA A 117 -5.04 5.94 -0.85
N ALA A 118 -3.72 5.73 -0.87
CA ALA A 118 -2.77 6.78 -1.20
C ALA A 118 -2.81 7.19 -2.69
N VAL A 119 -3.41 6.37 -3.53
CA VAL A 119 -3.58 6.63 -4.96
C VAL A 119 -5.00 6.26 -5.38
N ASP A 120 -5.43 6.77 -6.52
CA ASP A 120 -6.63 6.25 -7.19
C ASP A 120 -6.32 4.83 -7.68
N ALA A 121 -6.72 3.82 -6.89
CA ALA A 121 -6.38 2.42 -7.13
C ALA A 121 -6.89 1.92 -8.50
N ALA A 122 -8.04 2.41 -8.98
CA ALA A 122 -8.57 2.01 -10.27
C ALA A 122 -7.73 2.56 -11.44
N LYS A 123 -7.34 3.83 -11.36
CA LYS A 123 -6.42 4.43 -12.34
C LYS A 123 -5.04 3.78 -12.25
N MET A 124 -4.52 3.60 -11.04
CA MET A 124 -3.20 3.05 -10.83
C MET A 124 -3.12 1.59 -11.28
N TYR A 125 -4.14 0.77 -11.04
CA TYR A 125 -4.23 -0.59 -11.55
C TYR A 125 -4.13 -0.63 -13.09
N ARG A 126 -4.91 0.21 -13.79
CA ARG A 126 -4.87 0.31 -15.25
C ARG A 126 -3.49 0.71 -15.78
N CYS A 127 -2.87 1.72 -15.15
CA CYS A 127 -1.53 2.18 -15.51
C CYS A 127 -0.47 1.10 -15.21
N PHE A 128 -0.53 0.43 -14.07
CA PHE A 128 0.43 -0.60 -13.70
C PHE A 128 0.37 -1.79 -14.64
N ARG A 129 -0.82 -2.31 -14.93
CA ARG A 129 -1.00 -3.52 -15.76
C ARG A 129 -0.29 -3.43 -17.12
N THR A 130 -0.17 -2.22 -17.67
CA THR A 130 0.49 -1.97 -18.97
C THR A 130 1.93 -1.45 -18.85
N SER A 131 2.39 -1.11 -17.64
CA SER A 131 3.68 -0.48 -17.39
C SER A 131 4.88 -1.44 -17.50
N VAL A 132 6.07 -0.88 -17.65
CA VAL A 132 7.35 -1.61 -17.48
C VAL A 132 7.51 -2.12 -16.04
N LEU A 133 6.95 -1.38 -15.09
CA LEU A 133 7.07 -1.65 -13.68
C LEU A 133 6.36 -2.96 -13.30
N SER A 134 5.18 -3.24 -13.86
CA SER A 134 4.51 -4.54 -13.65
C SER A 134 5.33 -5.71 -14.21
N ARG A 135 6.04 -5.53 -15.33
CA ARG A 135 6.92 -6.58 -15.89
C ARG A 135 8.11 -6.88 -14.97
N LYS A 136 8.80 -5.86 -14.46
CA LYS A 136 9.90 -6.05 -13.49
C LYS A 136 9.39 -6.74 -12.21
N ILE A 137 8.20 -6.37 -11.75
CA ILE A 137 7.58 -6.99 -10.57
C ILE A 137 7.19 -8.44 -10.85
N ALA A 138 6.57 -8.72 -12.00
CA ALA A 138 6.22 -10.08 -12.40
C ALA A 138 7.45 -11.00 -12.48
N GLN A 139 8.56 -10.52 -13.06
CA GLN A 139 9.84 -11.24 -13.08
C GLN A 139 10.32 -11.60 -11.66
N HIS A 140 10.34 -10.63 -10.74
CA HIS A 140 10.71 -10.90 -9.35
C HIS A 140 9.81 -11.95 -8.66
N TYR A 141 8.51 -11.94 -8.94
CA TYR A 141 7.59 -12.94 -8.38
C TYR A 141 7.70 -14.32 -9.06
N GLN A 142 8.10 -14.39 -10.34
CA GLN A 142 8.42 -15.65 -11.02
C GLN A 142 9.69 -16.29 -10.44
N GLU A 143 10.77 -15.52 -10.28
CA GLU A 143 12.03 -16.00 -9.68
C GLU A 143 11.88 -16.56 -8.26
N LYS A 144 10.89 -16.05 -7.51
CA LYS A 144 10.58 -16.52 -6.15
C LYS A 144 9.75 -17.82 -6.14
N ASN A 145 9.07 -18.14 -7.23
CA ASN A 145 8.28 -19.37 -7.35
C ASN A 145 9.11 -20.56 -7.87
N ASP A 146 10.22 -20.31 -8.56
CA ASP A 146 11.14 -21.33 -9.08
C ASP A 146 12.23 -21.75 -8.07
N LYS A 147 12.19 -21.23 -6.83
CA LYS A 147 13.03 -21.61 -5.69
C LYS A 147 12.18 -22.17 -4.55
#